data_AF-A0AAW0K556-F1
#
_entry.id   AF-A0AAW0K556-F1
#
_cell.length_a   1.000
_cell.length_b   1.000
_cell.length_c   1.000
_cell.angle_alpha   90.00
_cell.angle_beta   90.00
_cell.angle_gamma   90.00
#
_symmetry.space_group_name_H-M   'P 1'
#
loop_
_entity.id
_entity.type
_entity.pdbx_description
1 polymer ?
#
loop_
_entity_poly.entity_id
_entity_poly.type
_entity_poly.pdbx_seq_one_letter_code
_entity_poly.pdbx_strand_id
1 'polypeptide(L)'
;MRGVGRAVVLTFCLCRYYESFTNCTELETNIVGCYWPNPLAQSFITDIHRKFFSNCTVDRTHWEDPPDEILIPLIAVPVVLTVAMAGLVVWRSKRTDQVL
;
A
#
# COMPACT_ATOMS: atom_id res chain seq x y z
N MET A 1 -0.70 24.88 -5.91
CA MET A 1 0.15 24.09 -6.84
C MET A 1 1.66 24.40 -6.78
N ARG A 2 2.14 25.53 -6.21
CA ARG A 2 3.60 25.80 -6.04
C ARG A 2 4.30 24.97 -4.93
N GLY A 3 3.56 24.33 -4.04
CA GLY A 3 4.11 23.53 -2.93
C GLY A 3 4.41 22.07 -3.29
N VAL A 4 3.61 21.45 -4.18
CA VAL A 4 3.73 20.04 -4.53
C VAL A 4 4.99 19.77 -5.36
N GLY A 5 5.34 20.64 -6.31
CA GLY A 5 6.55 20.48 -7.13
C GLY A 5 7.86 20.58 -6.34
N ARG A 6 7.92 21.41 -5.29
CA ARG A 6 9.10 21.49 -4.40
C ARG A 6 9.23 20.29 -3.48
N ALA A 7 8.10 19.78 -2.95
CA ALA A 7 8.10 18.58 -2.13
C ALA A 7 8.55 17.34 -2.92
N VAL A 8 8.07 17.16 -4.15
CA VAL A 8 8.46 16.02 -5.01
C VAL A 8 9.94 16.02 -5.36
N VAL A 9 10.51 17.19 -5.69
CA VAL A 9 11.95 17.33 -5.97
C VAL A 9 12.79 17.06 -4.71
N LEU A 10 12.35 17.55 -3.54
CA LEU A 10 13.02 17.24 -2.27
C LEU A 10 13.01 15.73 -1.99
N THR A 11 11.86 15.07 -2.13
CA THR A 11 11.72 13.62 -1.90
C THR A 11 12.67 12.84 -2.81
N PHE A 12 12.73 13.18 -4.12
CA PHE A 12 13.58 12.45 -5.06
C PHE A 12 15.08 12.58 -4.74
N CYS A 13 15.54 13.78 -4.34
CA CYS A 13 16.92 13.96 -3.90
C CYS A 13 17.20 13.23 -2.58
N LEU A 14 16.30 13.33 -1.60
CA LEU A 14 16.45 12.69 -0.28
C LEU A 14 16.51 11.17 -0.39
N CYS A 15 15.71 10.55 -1.27
CA CYS A 15 15.77 9.10 -1.51
C CYS A 15 17.15 8.64 -2.00
N ARG A 16 17.78 9.37 -2.92
CA ARG A 16 19.13 9.03 -3.41
C ARG A 16 20.21 9.16 -2.33
N TYR A 17 20.11 10.18 -1.48
CA TYR A 17 21.02 10.33 -0.34
C TYR A 17 20.80 9.23 0.70
N TYR A 18 19.55 8.89 0.98
CA TYR A 18 19.21 7.85 1.93
C TYR A 18 19.67 6.46 1.44
N GLU A 19 19.52 6.18 0.15
CA GLU A 19 20.03 4.97 -0.51
C GLU A 19 21.56 4.86 -0.39
N SER A 20 22.29 5.94 -0.71
CA SER A 20 23.74 5.99 -0.54
C SER A 20 24.14 5.79 0.92
N PHE A 21 23.41 6.40 1.85
CA PHE A 21 23.64 6.23 3.29
C PHE A 21 23.43 4.78 3.73
N THR A 22 22.34 4.12 3.32
CA THR A 22 22.09 2.71 3.65
C THR A 22 23.16 1.79 3.07
N ASN A 23 23.58 2.01 1.83
CA ASN A 23 24.63 1.23 1.18
C ASN A 23 25.98 1.39 1.90
N CYS A 24 26.34 2.61 2.30
CA CYS A 24 27.52 2.83 3.14
C CYS A 24 27.43 2.07 4.47
N THR A 25 26.28 2.11 5.16
CA THR A 25 26.14 1.37 6.42
C THR A 25 26.22 -0.15 6.24
N GLU A 26 25.68 -0.68 5.13
CA GLU A 26 25.76 -2.09 4.79
C GLU A 26 27.21 -2.51 4.50
N LEU A 27 27.93 -1.73 3.70
CA LEU A 27 29.35 -1.95 3.42
C LEU A 27 30.19 -1.97 4.70
N GLU A 28 30.03 -0.97 5.57
CA GLU A 28 30.75 -0.92 6.84
C GLU A 28 30.44 -2.13 7.72
N THR A 29 29.17 -2.55 7.81
CA THR A 29 28.81 -3.74 8.57
C THR A 29 29.43 -5.00 7.99
N ASN A 30 29.52 -5.13 6.66
CA ASN A 30 30.17 -6.25 6.00
C ASN A 30 31.69 -6.26 6.27
N ILE A 31 32.35 -5.09 6.26
CA ILE A 31 33.78 -4.95 6.58
C ILE A 31 34.07 -5.42 8.00
N VAL A 32 33.24 -5.04 8.98
CA VAL A 32 33.42 -5.45 10.39
C VAL A 32 32.82 -6.83 10.69
N GLY A 33 32.30 -7.54 9.69
CA GLY A 33 31.75 -8.90 9.83
C GLY A 33 30.41 -8.98 10.57
N CYS A 34 29.66 -7.87 10.64
CA CYS A 34 28.35 -7.79 11.25
C CYS A 34 27.23 -7.86 10.20
N TYR A 35 26.06 -8.37 10.59
CA TYR A 35 24.90 -8.41 9.71
C TYR A 35 24.24 -7.03 9.61
N TRP A 36 23.61 -6.77 8.47
CA TRP A 36 22.75 -5.61 8.24
C TRP A 36 21.31 -6.08 8.03
N PRO A 37 20.29 -5.42 8.61
CA PRO A 37 20.38 -4.34 9.60
C PRO A 37 20.67 -4.89 11.01
N ASN A 38 21.30 -4.10 11.88
CA ASN A 38 21.59 -4.46 13.28
C ASN A 38 21.10 -3.38 14.26
N PRO A 39 21.10 -3.62 15.59
CA PRO A 39 20.60 -2.65 16.58
C PRO A 39 21.30 -1.28 16.53
N LEU A 40 22.60 -1.26 16.22
CA LEU A 40 23.36 -0.02 16.07
C LEU A 40 22.84 0.77 14.86
N ALA A 41 22.69 0.13 13.69
CA ALA A 41 22.13 0.74 12.49
C ALA A 41 20.71 1.27 12.74
N GLN A 42 19.86 0.50 13.45
CA GLN A 42 18.50 0.92 13.79
C GLN A 42 18.48 2.19 14.66
N SER A 43 19.34 2.26 15.68
CA SER A 43 19.45 3.46 16.53
C SER A 43 19.90 4.68 15.74
N PHE A 44 20.93 4.50 14.89
CA PHE A 44 21.49 5.57 14.07
C PHE A 44 20.48 6.12 13.05
N ILE A 45 19.77 5.22 12.36
CA ILE A 45 18.69 5.57 11.44
C ILE A 45 17.57 6.34 12.17
N THR A 46 17.19 5.87 13.37
CA THR A 46 16.14 6.52 14.17
C THR A 46 16.53 7.93 14.61
N ASP A 47 17.77 8.13 15.02
CA ASP A 47 18.27 9.43 15.45
C ASP A 47 18.37 10.43 14.29
N ILE A 48 18.79 9.97 13.10
CA ILE A 48 18.76 10.79 11.87
C ILE A 48 17.32 11.19 11.55
N HIS A 49 16.36 10.26 11.62
CA HIS A 49 14.95 10.57 11.40
C HIS A 49 14.41 11.59 12.39
N ARG A 50 14.74 11.46 13.68
CA ARG A 50 14.34 12.44 14.70
C ARG A 50 14.98 13.81 14.48
N LYS A 51 16.24 13.87 14.09
CA LYS A 51 16.97 15.14 13.94
C LYS A 51 16.58 15.91 12.69
N PHE A 52 16.42 15.23 11.55
CA PHE A 52 16.20 15.87 10.26
C PHE A 52 14.74 15.85 9.79
N PHE A 53 13.94 14.88 10.25
CA PHE A 53 12.57 14.64 9.78
C PHE A 53 11.50 14.72 10.89
N SER A 54 11.82 15.33 12.04
CA SER A 54 10.87 15.46 13.17
C SER A 54 9.55 16.17 12.83
N ASN A 55 9.58 17.09 11.86
CA ASN A 55 8.42 17.87 11.42
C ASN A 55 7.79 17.35 10.13
N CYS A 56 8.21 16.18 9.65
CA CYS A 56 7.58 15.53 8.50
C CYS A 56 6.34 14.78 8.97
N THR A 57 5.16 15.29 8.62
CA THR A 57 3.92 14.52 8.73
C THR A 57 3.91 13.45 7.65
N VAL A 58 3.88 12.18 8.05
CA VAL A 58 3.66 11.10 7.10
C VAL A 58 2.19 11.17 6.70
N ASP A 59 1.93 11.63 5.48
CA ASP A 59 0.61 11.48 4.86
C ASP A 59 0.44 9.99 4.51
N ARG A 60 0.14 9.19 5.53
CA ARG A 60 -0.29 7.82 5.31
C ARG A 60 -1.69 7.92 4.74
N THR A 61 -1.75 7.90 3.41
CA THR A 61 -2.93 7.38 2.74
C THR A 61 -3.23 6.04 3.41
N HIS A 62 -4.33 6.00 4.15
CA HIS A 62 -4.76 4.85 4.93
C HIS A 62 -5.23 3.80 3.93
N TRP A 63 -4.28 3.04 3.38
CA TRP A 63 -4.52 1.86 2.56
C TRP A 63 -4.92 0.70 3.48
N GLU A 64 -6.01 0.88 4.18
CA GLU A 64 -6.63 -0.17 4.99
C GLU A 64 -7.84 -0.67 4.21
N ASP A 65 -8.04 -1.99 4.22
CA ASP A 65 -9.24 -2.56 3.65
C ASP A 65 -10.46 -1.96 4.35
N PRO A 66 -11.56 -1.70 3.61
CA PRO A 66 -12.78 -1.25 4.25
C PRO A 66 -13.22 -2.28 5.30
N PRO A 67 -13.88 -1.85 6.39
CA PRO A 67 -14.34 -2.76 7.43
C PRO A 67 -15.18 -3.90 6.84
N ASP A 68 -15.06 -5.11 7.42
CA ASP A 68 -15.69 -6.34 6.92
C ASP A 68 -17.21 -6.18 6.72
N GLU A 69 -17.86 -5.38 7.55
CA GLU A 69 -19.28 -5.04 7.47
C GLU A 69 -19.69 -4.41 6.13
N ILE A 70 -18.77 -3.74 5.44
CA ILE A 70 -19.00 -3.10 4.13
C ILE A 70 -18.42 -3.98 3.01
N LEU A 71 -17.27 -4.59 3.24
CA LEU A 71 -16.57 -5.41 2.25
C LEU A 71 -17.39 -6.66 1.86
N ILE A 72 -17.94 -7.37 2.83
CA ILE A 72 -18.71 -8.60 2.62
C ILE A 72 -19.97 -8.36 1.77
N PRO A 73 -20.87 -7.41 2.10
CA PRO A 73 -22.05 -7.17 1.28
C PRO A 73 -21.69 -6.64 -0.11
N LEU A 74 -20.62 -5.87 -0.26
CA LEU A 74 -20.15 -5.40 -1.56
C LEU A 74 -19.77 -6.56 -2.50
N ILE A 75 -19.24 -7.66 -1.96
CA ILE A 75 -18.93 -8.88 -2.72
C ILE A 75 -20.19 -9.74 -2.90
N ALA A 76 -21.02 -9.90 -1.86
CA ALA A 76 -22.17 -10.79 -1.90
C ALA A 76 -23.29 -10.31 -2.84
N VAL A 77 -23.59 -9.00 -2.87
CA VAL A 77 -24.65 -8.41 -3.70
C VAL A 77 -24.49 -8.74 -5.19
N PRO A 78 -23.34 -8.47 -5.86
CA PRO A 78 -23.18 -8.78 -7.28
C PRO A 78 -23.26 -10.29 -7.57
N VAL A 79 -22.79 -11.15 -6.66
CA VAL A 79 -22.89 -12.62 -6.81
C VAL A 79 -24.35 -13.06 -6.74
N VAL A 80 -25.12 -12.60 -5.76
CA VAL A 80 -26.54 -12.94 -5.65
C VAL A 80 -27.33 -12.40 -6.85
N LEU A 81 -27.03 -11.18 -7.31
CA LEU A 81 -27.68 -10.61 -8.48
C LEU A 81 -27.41 -11.40 -9.76
N THR A 82 -26.17 -11.84 -9.99
CA THR A 82 -25.84 -12.65 -11.17
C THR A 82 -26.56 -14.00 -11.15
N VAL A 83 -26.60 -14.69 -10.01
CA VAL A 83 -27.35 -15.96 -9.84
C VAL A 83 -28.84 -15.75 -10.04
N ALA A 84 -29.42 -14.68 -9.48
CA ALA A 84 -30.83 -14.36 -9.62
C ALA A 84 -31.20 -14.08 -11.09
N MET A 85 -30.39 -13.29 -11.79
CA MET A 85 -30.59 -12.98 -13.21
C MET A 85 -30.47 -14.24 -14.08
N ALA A 86 -29.47 -15.09 -13.84
CA ALA A 86 -29.32 -16.35 -14.54
C ALA A 86 -30.54 -17.27 -14.32
N GLY A 87 -31.00 -17.39 -13.07
CA GLY A 87 -32.21 -18.16 -12.73
C GLY A 87 -33.46 -17.60 -13.42
N LEU A 88 -33.61 -16.27 -13.46
CA LEU A 88 -34.73 -15.60 -14.13
C LEU A 88 -34.71 -15.83 -15.65
N VAL A 89 -33.54 -15.77 -16.29
CA VAL A 89 -33.39 -16.08 -17.71
C VAL A 89 -33.79 -17.53 -18.00
N VAL A 90 -33.28 -18.50 -17.23
CA VAL A 90 -33.63 -19.93 -17.40
C VAL A 90 -35.14 -20.13 -17.23
N TRP A 91 -35.74 -19.50 -16.22
CA TRP A 91 -37.17 -19.60 -15.98
C TRP A 91 -38.01 -19.00 -17.11
N ARG A 92 -37.60 -17.84 -17.64
CA ARG A 92 -38.30 -17.17 -18.75
C ARG A 92 -38.14 -17.94 -20.05
N SER A 93 -36.95 -18.45 -20.37
CA SER A 93 -36.73 -19.31 -21.53
C SER A 93 -37.61 -20.55 -21.49
N LYS A 94 -37.67 -21.26 -20.34
CA LYS A 94 -38.52 -22.44 -20.20
C LYS A 94 -40.02 -22.11 -20.36
N ARG A 95 -40.48 -20.97 -19.84
CA ARG A 95 -41.86 -20.50 -20.03
C ARG A 95 -42.15 -20.18 -21.50
N THR A 96 -41.24 -19.52 -22.20
CA THR A 96 -41.42 -19.18 -23.62
C THR A 96 -41.42 -20.43 -24.51
N ASP A 97 -40.54 -21.41 -24.24
CA ASP A 97 -40.51 -22.69 -24.96
C ASP A 97 -41.77 -23.55 -24.72
N GLN A 98 -42.46 -23.39 -23.60
CA GLN A 98 -43.72 -24.09 -23.33
C GLN A 98 -44.95 -23.41 -23.96
N VAL A 99 -44.82 -22.16 -24.39
CA VAL A 99 -45.92 -21.33 -24.90
C VAL A 99 -45.87 -21.19 -26.44
N LEU A 100 -44.74 -21.54 -27.07
CA LEU A 100 -44.58 -21.70 -28.52
C LEU A 100 -44.88 -23.15 -28.94
#